data_AF-A0A0K8R7G2-F1
#
_entry.id   AF-A0A0K8R7G2-F1
#
_cell.length_a   1.000
_cell.length_b   1.000
_cell.length_c   1.000
_cell.angle_alpha   90.00
_cell.angle_beta   90.00
_cell.angle_gamma   90.00
#
_symmetry.space_group_name_H-M   'P 1'
#
loop_
_entity.id
_entity.type
_entity.pdbx_description
1 polymer ?
#
loop_
_entity_poly.entity_id
_entity_poly.type
_entity_poly.pdbx_seq_one_letter_code
_entity_poly.pdbx_strand_id
1 'polypeptide(L)'
;MLHTAEVYFRELDCPEIELYLVGLYNTTEEEEKKFEVTETMYAATFMDGPFTLSLFQEWVEENEKFNESDIVILLTSCLLYDYIWFFSESRIDGGISYQDGICTHLRVGIVRDKGRDFYGLRALVKQIAHLLGTPWDEGHQAPECRGKDGYLVSLDTSRTPLPTLSNCTKDYLLQKYQSNVRSQPCWIEAPTPIIPRTDDLPVHYFEHEEFCSAERPIFPNITYCPRDHRKQQTAKICEVACCQNETIYRGPRRSVPDGTNCTGENGEKVCLSAICVTL
;
A
#
# COMPACT_ATOMS: atom_id res chain seq x y z
N MET A 1 -9.05 -3.19 1.37
CA MET A 1 -7.81 -2.41 1.12
C MET A 1 -7.64 -1.32 2.16
N LEU A 2 -8.58 -0.38 2.28
CA LEU A 2 -8.46 0.74 3.24
C LEU A 2 -8.39 0.29 4.71
N HIS A 3 -9.31 -0.57 5.16
CA HIS A 3 -9.26 -1.14 6.51
C HIS A 3 -7.93 -1.88 6.77
N THR A 4 -7.46 -2.66 5.80
CA THR A 4 -6.15 -3.32 5.92
C THR A 4 -5.01 -2.31 6.05
N ALA A 5 -5.07 -1.17 5.37
CA ALA A 5 -4.08 -0.11 5.52
C ALA A 5 -4.09 0.49 6.94
N GLU A 6 -5.28 0.68 7.53
CA GLU A 6 -5.46 1.09 8.93
C GLU A 6 -4.76 0.11 9.90
N VAL A 7 -4.88 -1.20 9.67
CA VAL A 7 -4.20 -2.23 10.48
C VAL A 7 -2.66 -2.10 10.44
N TYR A 8 -2.06 -1.54 9.39
CA TYR A 8 -0.61 -1.27 9.40
C TYR A 8 -0.21 -0.08 10.30
N PHE A 9 -1.16 0.76 10.71
CA PHE A 9 -0.98 1.84 11.67
C PHE A 9 -1.30 1.44 13.12
N ARG A 10 -1.76 0.20 13.38
CA ARG A 10 -2.22 -0.31 14.69
C ARG A 10 -1.29 -0.12 15.89
N GLU A 11 0.01 0.04 15.65
CA GLU A 11 1.00 0.20 16.73
C GLU A 11 1.21 1.68 17.13
N LEU A 12 0.33 2.58 16.69
CA LEU A 12 0.29 3.97 17.11
C LEU A 12 -0.78 4.13 18.21
N ASP A 13 -0.34 4.25 19.47
CA ASP A 13 -1.25 4.47 20.60
C ASP A 13 -1.77 5.92 20.67
N CYS A 14 -0.99 6.87 20.14
CA CYS A 14 -1.34 8.29 20.07
C CYS A 14 -0.50 8.96 18.96
N PRO A 15 -1.12 9.53 17.91
CA PRO A 15 -2.55 9.43 17.58
C PRO A 15 -2.94 8.02 17.11
N GLU A 16 -4.16 7.61 17.41
CA GLU A 16 -4.82 6.52 16.67
C GLU A 16 -5.17 7.04 15.27
N ILE A 17 -4.91 6.23 14.24
CA ILE A 17 -5.20 6.59 12.83
C ILE A 17 -6.35 5.70 12.36
N GLU A 18 -7.46 6.34 12.01
CA GLU A 18 -8.62 5.70 11.39
C GLU A 18 -8.79 6.21 9.95
N LEU A 19 -9.07 5.32 9.02
CA LEU A 19 -9.19 5.64 7.60
C LEU A 19 -10.63 5.47 7.11
N TYR A 20 -11.20 6.56 6.61
CA TYR A 20 -12.58 6.61 6.11
C TYR A 20 -12.61 6.81 4.60
N LEU A 21 -13.36 5.96 3.89
CA LEU A 21 -13.64 6.18 2.47
C LEU A 21 -14.80 7.18 2.36
N VAL A 22 -14.50 8.43 2.00
CA VAL A 22 -15.49 9.52 1.87
C VAL A 22 -15.88 9.81 0.42
N GLY A 23 -15.17 9.23 -0.54
CA GLY A 23 -15.44 9.40 -1.96
C GLY A 23 -14.78 8.30 -2.78
N LEU A 24 -15.41 7.95 -3.90
CA LEU A 24 -14.86 7.04 -4.91
C LEU A 24 -15.25 7.58 -6.28
N TYR A 25 -14.24 7.83 -7.12
CA TYR A 25 -14.45 8.38 -8.45
C TYR A 25 -13.67 7.55 -9.47
N ASN A 26 -14.39 7.04 -10.47
CA ASN A 26 -13.77 6.39 -11.62
C ASN A 26 -13.53 7.46 -12.69
N THR A 27 -12.26 7.67 -13.02
CA THR A 27 -11.85 8.59 -14.07
C THR A 27 -12.23 8.08 -15.45
N THR A 28 -12.36 9.01 -16.40
CA THR A 28 -12.50 8.72 -17.82
C THR A 28 -11.18 8.92 -18.54
N GLU A 29 -10.98 8.27 -19.69
CA GLU A 29 -9.76 8.44 -20.50
C GLU A 29 -9.49 9.91 -20.87
N GLU A 30 -10.53 10.73 -21.06
CA GLU A 30 -10.38 12.16 -21.36
C GLU A 30 -9.94 12.99 -20.14
N GLU A 31 -10.29 12.56 -18.93
CA GLU A 31 -9.78 13.17 -17.70
C GLU A 31 -8.35 12.72 -17.43
N GLU A 32 -8.05 11.43 -17.60
CA GLU A 32 -6.72 10.85 -17.43
C GLU A 32 -5.69 11.55 -18.32
N LYS A 33 -6.02 11.88 -19.57
CA LYS A 33 -5.14 12.67 -20.46
C LYS A 33 -4.71 14.03 -19.92
N LYS A 34 -5.41 14.59 -18.92
CA LYS A 34 -5.06 15.88 -18.31
C LYS A 34 -3.94 15.76 -17.30
N PHE A 35 -3.83 14.61 -16.63
CA PHE A 35 -2.85 14.43 -15.55
C PHE A 35 -1.86 13.29 -15.78
N GLU A 36 -2.24 12.23 -16.49
CA GLU A 36 -1.36 11.11 -16.76
C GLU A 36 -0.29 11.47 -17.78
N VAL A 37 0.97 11.46 -17.33
CA VAL A 37 2.14 11.59 -18.20
C VAL A 37 2.72 10.20 -18.37
N THR A 38 2.62 9.64 -19.58
CA THR A 38 3.09 8.29 -19.87
C THR A 38 4.11 8.26 -21.00
N GLU A 39 5.08 7.36 -20.88
CA GLU A 39 6.06 7.04 -21.91
C GLU A 39 6.06 5.54 -22.20
N THR A 40 6.14 5.15 -23.47
CA THR A 40 6.21 3.74 -23.86
C THR A 40 7.66 3.35 -24.16
N MET A 41 8.22 2.44 -23.36
CA MET A 41 9.56 1.89 -23.52
C MET A 41 9.51 0.37 -23.64
N TYR A 42 10.21 -0.19 -24.64
CA TYR A 42 10.39 -1.65 -24.81
C TYR A 42 9.09 -2.49 -24.61
N ALA A 43 7.98 -2.01 -25.19
CA ALA A 43 6.64 -2.61 -25.14
C ALA A 43 5.87 -2.52 -23.80
N ALA A 44 6.33 -1.71 -22.84
CA ALA A 44 5.59 -1.37 -21.63
C ALA A 44 5.33 0.14 -21.56
N THR A 45 4.14 0.51 -21.11
CA THR A 45 3.78 1.90 -20.80
C THR A 45 4.09 2.18 -19.35
N PHE A 46 4.91 3.21 -19.14
CA PHE A 46 5.29 3.72 -17.84
C PHE A 46 4.63 5.07 -17.62
N MET A 47 4.18 5.32 -16.41
CA MET A 47 3.69 6.60 -15.95
C MET A 47 4.82 7.31 -15.22
N ASP A 48 5.12 8.53 -15.66
CA ASP A 48 6.04 9.43 -14.97
C ASP A 48 5.39 9.86 -13.65
N GLY A 49 5.88 9.31 -12.54
CA GLY A 49 5.30 9.53 -11.22
C GLY A 49 5.32 11.01 -10.81
N PRO A 50 6.49 11.67 -10.77
CA PRO A 50 6.59 13.08 -10.37
C PRO A 50 5.74 14.04 -11.22
N PHE A 51 5.81 13.93 -12.56
CA PHE A 51 5.01 14.81 -13.42
C PHE A 51 3.52 14.51 -13.30
N THR A 52 3.13 13.23 -13.30
CA THR A 52 1.72 12.85 -13.13
C THR A 52 1.17 13.33 -11.79
N LEU A 53 1.95 13.25 -10.71
CA LEU A 53 1.54 13.72 -9.40
C LEU A 53 1.24 15.22 -9.41
N SER A 54 2.08 16.02 -10.06
CA SER A 54 1.89 17.47 -10.16
C SER A 54 0.64 17.85 -10.94
N LEU A 55 0.38 17.23 -12.09
CA LEU A 55 -0.83 17.51 -12.86
C LEU A 55 -2.08 16.93 -12.20
N PHE A 56 -1.95 15.80 -11.50
CA PHE A 56 -3.05 15.20 -10.74
C PHE A 56 -3.44 16.10 -9.57
N GLN A 57 -2.46 16.73 -8.92
CA GLN A 57 -2.70 17.74 -7.89
C GLN A 57 -3.52 18.90 -8.45
N GLU A 58 -3.11 19.47 -9.58
CA GLU A 58 -3.84 20.58 -10.24
C GLU A 58 -5.28 20.15 -10.60
N TRP A 59 -5.43 18.96 -11.19
CA TRP A 59 -6.74 18.43 -11.54
C TRP A 59 -7.64 18.23 -10.30
N VAL A 60 -7.11 17.71 -9.19
CA VAL A 60 -7.86 17.57 -7.94
C VAL A 60 -8.32 18.92 -7.39
N GLU A 61 -7.49 19.96 -7.48
CA GLU A 61 -7.85 21.32 -7.04
C GLU A 61 -8.96 21.96 -7.89
N GLU A 62 -8.96 21.72 -9.20
CA GLU A 62 -9.99 22.23 -10.11
C GLU A 62 -11.36 21.54 -9.92
N ASN A 63 -11.38 20.40 -9.23
CA ASN A 63 -12.56 19.56 -9.11
C ASN A 63 -13.12 19.58 -7.68
N GLU A 64 -14.19 20.35 -7.48
CA GLU A 64 -14.84 20.53 -6.16
C GLU A 64 -15.26 19.23 -5.48
N LYS A 65 -15.46 18.14 -6.23
CA LYS A 65 -15.82 16.81 -5.73
C LYS A 65 -14.82 16.23 -4.72
N PHE A 66 -13.58 16.73 -4.71
CA PHE A 66 -12.52 16.27 -3.79
C PHE A 66 -12.33 17.20 -2.58
N ASN A 67 -13.10 18.28 -2.46
CA ASN A 67 -12.89 19.31 -1.44
C ASN A 67 -12.99 18.77 -0.01
N GLU A 68 -13.91 17.83 0.22
CA GLU A 68 -14.19 17.20 1.52
C GLU A 68 -13.19 16.09 1.90
N SER A 69 -12.26 15.71 1.00
CA SER A 69 -11.29 14.64 1.27
C SER A 69 -10.00 15.20 1.87
N ASP A 70 -9.54 14.66 2.99
CA ASP A 70 -8.25 15.05 3.59
C ASP A 70 -7.05 14.56 2.80
N ILE A 71 -7.20 13.42 2.12
CA ILE A 71 -6.23 12.76 1.25
C ILE A 71 -6.96 12.23 0.01
N VAL A 72 -6.36 12.38 -1.17
CA VAL A 72 -6.86 11.82 -2.44
C VAL A 72 -5.80 10.91 -3.05
N ILE A 73 -6.15 9.64 -3.29
CA ILE A 73 -5.23 8.65 -3.90
C ILE A 73 -5.73 8.25 -5.28
N LEU A 74 -4.90 8.44 -6.31
CA LEU A 74 -5.09 7.83 -7.62
C LEU A 74 -4.61 6.37 -7.57
N LEU A 75 -5.54 5.43 -7.78
CA LEU A 75 -5.19 4.02 -8.00
C LEU A 75 -5.02 3.77 -9.50
N THR A 76 -3.85 3.28 -9.91
CA THR A 76 -3.55 3.00 -11.32
C THR A 76 -2.97 1.61 -11.51
N SER A 77 -3.21 0.99 -12.66
CA SER A 77 -2.52 -0.26 -13.04
C SER A 77 -1.18 -0.01 -13.74
N CYS A 78 -0.92 1.25 -14.15
CA CYS A 78 0.28 1.67 -14.85
C CYS A 78 1.54 1.45 -14.01
N LEU A 79 2.64 1.12 -14.69
CA LEU A 79 3.95 1.03 -14.05
C LEU A 79 4.44 2.43 -13.73
N LEU A 80 4.72 2.72 -12.45
CA LEU A 80 5.24 4.03 -12.05
C LEU A 80 6.76 4.07 -12.23
N TYR A 81 7.25 5.17 -12.80
CA TYR A 81 8.67 5.48 -12.93
C TYR A 81 8.99 6.76 -12.17
N ASP A 82 9.98 6.70 -11.26
CA ASP A 82 10.46 7.84 -10.47
C ASP A 82 11.95 8.07 -10.74
N TYR A 83 12.28 9.22 -11.33
CA TYR A 83 13.65 9.62 -11.67
C TYR A 83 14.33 10.45 -10.57
N ILE A 84 13.64 10.79 -9.47
CA ILE A 84 14.22 11.56 -8.36
C ILE A 84 15.34 10.77 -7.66
N TRP A 85 15.38 9.45 -7.83
CA TRP A 85 16.41 8.57 -7.28
C TRP A 85 17.42 8.09 -8.33
N PHE A 86 18.29 9.00 -8.78
CA PHE A 86 19.29 8.78 -9.86
C PHE A 86 20.40 7.73 -9.56
N PHE A 87 20.37 7.01 -8.42
CA PHE A 87 21.46 6.12 -7.97
C PHE A 87 21.13 4.64 -7.86
N SER A 88 19.94 4.19 -8.27
CA SER A 88 19.72 2.75 -8.43
C SER A 88 18.75 2.50 -9.57
N GLU A 89 19.19 1.71 -10.55
CA GLU A 89 18.35 1.12 -11.58
C GLU A 89 16.99 0.70 -10.99
N SER A 90 15.92 1.37 -11.42
CA SER A 90 14.53 0.93 -11.27
C SER A 90 13.99 0.82 -9.83
N ARG A 91 13.86 1.94 -9.11
CA ARG A 91 12.93 1.99 -7.96
C ARG A 91 11.50 2.20 -8.45
N ILE A 92 10.83 1.09 -8.75
CA ILE A 92 9.37 1.05 -8.88
C ILE A 92 8.84 0.86 -7.44
N ASP A 93 8.90 1.90 -6.60
CA ASP A 93 8.05 1.86 -5.40
C ASP A 93 6.61 1.97 -5.91
N GLY A 94 5.70 1.20 -5.34
CA GLY A 94 4.35 1.07 -5.87
C GLY A 94 3.52 2.35 -5.74
N GLY A 95 4.09 3.52 -5.45
CA GLY A 95 3.41 4.79 -5.32
C GLY A 95 4.34 5.99 -5.14
N ILE A 96 3.78 7.20 -5.31
CA ILE A 96 4.43 8.50 -5.09
C ILE A 96 3.40 9.48 -4.51
N SER A 97 3.82 10.41 -3.66
CA SER A 97 2.97 11.42 -3.01
C SER A 97 3.83 12.61 -2.58
N TYR A 98 3.22 13.62 -1.95
CA TYR A 98 3.97 14.68 -1.29
C TYR A 98 4.27 14.33 0.16
N GLN A 99 5.41 14.79 0.67
CA GLN A 99 5.64 14.76 2.12
C GLN A 99 4.83 15.88 2.77
N ASP A 100 4.17 15.55 3.89
CA ASP A 100 3.44 16.50 4.71
C ASP A 100 2.28 17.23 4.00
N GLY A 101 1.69 16.57 3.01
CA GLY A 101 0.65 17.15 2.16
C GLY A 101 -0.74 17.25 2.80
N ILE A 102 -1.00 16.55 3.89
CA ILE A 102 -2.32 16.55 4.54
C ILE A 102 -2.76 17.97 4.94
N CYS A 103 -4.06 18.26 4.78
CA CYS A 103 -4.66 19.59 5.00
C CYS A 103 -4.11 20.72 4.09
N THR A 104 -3.47 20.37 2.98
CA THR A 104 -3.01 21.35 1.97
C THR A 104 -3.45 20.91 0.57
N HIS A 105 -3.13 21.72 -0.45
CA HIS A 105 -3.33 21.33 -1.83
C HIS A 105 -2.49 20.10 -2.26
N LEU A 106 -1.39 19.83 -1.55
CA LEU A 106 -0.49 18.71 -1.80
C LEU A 106 -1.01 17.37 -1.23
N ARG A 107 -2.30 17.29 -0.88
CA ARG A 107 -2.96 16.12 -0.26
C ARG A 107 -3.16 14.92 -1.19
N VAL A 108 -2.38 14.81 -2.26
CA VAL A 108 -2.56 13.81 -3.30
C VAL A 108 -1.43 12.78 -3.33
N GLY A 109 -1.76 11.56 -3.72
CA GLY A 109 -0.81 10.49 -3.98
C GLY A 109 -1.26 9.59 -5.11
N ILE A 110 -0.33 8.85 -5.69
CA ILE A 110 -0.55 7.87 -6.75
C ILE A 110 -0.07 6.53 -6.21
N VAL A 111 -0.87 5.49 -6.40
CA VAL A 111 -0.57 4.13 -5.99
C VAL A 111 -0.85 3.18 -7.15
N ARG A 112 0.15 2.39 -7.49
CA ARG A 112 0.01 1.28 -8.40
C ARG A 112 -0.68 0.11 -7.70
N ASP A 113 -1.84 -0.28 -8.20
CA ASP A 113 -2.52 -1.50 -7.81
C ASP A 113 -2.99 -2.29 -9.04
N LYS A 114 -2.93 -3.63 -8.95
CA LYS A 114 -3.37 -4.51 -10.03
C LYS A 114 -4.87 -4.82 -9.95
N GLY A 115 -5.54 -4.46 -8.86
CA GLY A 115 -6.96 -4.71 -8.62
C GLY A 115 -7.32 -6.19 -8.47
N ARG A 116 -6.36 -7.06 -8.12
CA ARG A 116 -6.55 -8.52 -8.09
C ARG A 116 -6.09 -9.17 -6.79
N ASP A 117 -4.94 -8.75 -6.29
CA ASP A 117 -4.20 -9.39 -5.20
C ASP A 117 -3.83 -8.41 -4.08
N PHE A 118 -4.47 -7.23 -4.03
CA PHE A 118 -4.13 -6.12 -3.12
C PHE A 118 -2.67 -5.69 -3.24
N TYR A 119 -2.07 -5.80 -4.42
CA TYR A 119 -0.67 -5.46 -4.69
C TYR A 119 -0.27 -4.06 -4.20
N GLY A 120 -1.13 -3.08 -4.41
CA GLY A 120 -0.89 -1.69 -4.03
C GLY A 120 -0.99 -1.40 -2.53
N LEU A 121 -1.37 -2.36 -1.69
CA LEU A 121 -1.67 -2.10 -0.27
C LEU A 121 -0.48 -1.52 0.48
N ARG A 122 0.72 -2.08 0.29
CA ARG A 122 1.92 -1.57 0.95
C ARG A 122 2.27 -0.16 0.50
N ALA A 123 2.14 0.08 -0.81
CA ALA A 123 2.38 1.39 -1.36
C ALA A 123 1.36 2.41 -0.83
N LEU A 124 0.09 2.04 -0.73
CA LEU A 124 -0.95 2.88 -0.12
C LEU A 124 -0.59 3.29 1.31
N VAL A 125 -0.18 2.33 2.15
CA VAL A 125 0.21 2.67 3.54
C VAL A 125 1.41 3.62 3.56
N LYS A 126 2.42 3.37 2.72
CA LYS A 126 3.57 4.28 2.60
C LYS A 126 3.15 5.68 2.18
N GLN A 127 2.33 5.81 1.13
CA GLN A 127 1.90 7.12 0.63
C GLN A 127 1.07 7.89 1.68
N ILE A 128 0.20 7.21 2.42
CA ILE A 128 -0.53 7.83 3.54
C ILE A 128 0.44 8.29 4.62
N ALA A 129 1.44 7.49 4.99
CA ALA A 129 2.45 7.90 5.98
C ALA A 129 3.23 9.14 5.52
N HIS A 130 3.65 9.20 4.25
CA HIS A 130 4.35 10.38 3.70
C HIS A 130 3.47 11.63 3.71
N LEU A 131 2.19 11.51 3.33
CA LEU A 131 1.23 12.61 3.39
C LEU A 131 1.00 13.11 4.82
N LEU A 132 1.12 12.22 5.81
CA LEU A 132 1.09 12.54 7.25
C LEU A 132 2.43 13.08 7.79
N GLY A 133 3.42 13.31 6.93
CA GLY A 133 4.65 14.02 7.26
C GLY A 133 5.88 13.15 7.46
N THR A 134 5.79 11.82 7.30
CA THR A 134 6.95 10.94 7.47
C THR A 134 7.94 11.12 6.31
N PRO A 135 9.26 11.15 6.56
CA PRO A 135 10.26 11.29 5.51
C PRO A 135 10.23 10.13 4.52
N TRP A 136 10.69 10.39 3.29
CA TRP A 136 10.85 9.39 2.23
C TRP A 136 12.04 8.47 2.49
N ASP A 137 13.15 9.01 2.96
CA ASP A 137 14.39 8.28 3.24
C ASP A 137 14.76 8.33 4.72
N GLU A 138 14.34 7.31 5.48
CA GLU A 138 14.89 7.03 6.81
C GLU A 138 16.39 6.69 6.69
N GLY A 139 17.27 7.63 7.05
CA GLY A 139 18.71 7.51 6.95
C GLY A 139 19.38 8.66 6.18
N HIS A 140 18.69 9.26 5.21
CA HIS A 140 19.15 10.50 4.57
C HIS A 140 18.42 11.73 5.09
N GLN A 141 17.09 11.72 5.07
CA GLN A 141 16.25 12.81 5.56
C GLN A 141 16.04 12.74 7.08
N ALA A 142 16.16 11.53 7.63
CA ALA A 142 16.16 11.30 9.07
C ALA A 142 17.35 10.39 9.45
N PRO A 143 18.58 10.94 9.54
CA PRO A 143 19.81 10.16 9.80
C PRO A 143 19.82 9.39 11.12
N GLU A 144 19.06 9.88 12.11
CA GLU A 144 18.81 9.21 13.39
C GLU A 144 18.00 7.93 13.23
N CYS A 145 17.23 7.82 12.14
CA CYS A 145 16.41 6.67 11.80
C CYS A 145 17.25 5.71 10.97
N ARG A 146 17.64 4.59 11.57
CA ARG A 146 18.39 3.55 10.87
C ARG A 146 17.46 2.84 9.88
N GLY A 147 17.28 3.37 8.67
CA GLY A 147 16.43 2.76 7.64
C GLY A 147 16.81 1.33 7.24
N LYS A 148 17.95 0.80 7.70
CA LYS A 148 18.45 -0.56 7.41
C LYS A 148 17.65 -1.70 8.03
N ASP A 149 16.69 -1.39 8.90
CA ASP A 149 15.92 -2.41 9.61
C ASP A 149 14.72 -2.93 8.79
N GLY A 150 14.45 -2.32 7.62
CA GLY A 150 13.45 -2.78 6.67
C GLY A 150 12.01 -2.62 7.18
N TYR A 151 11.67 -1.55 7.90
CA TYR A 151 10.29 -1.24 8.27
C TYR A 151 9.44 -0.85 7.06
N LEU A 152 8.12 -0.75 7.23
CA LEU A 152 7.18 -0.57 6.13
C LEU A 152 7.46 0.65 5.23
N VAL A 153 7.94 1.76 5.82
CA VAL A 153 8.29 3.01 5.13
C VAL A 153 9.79 3.13 4.81
N SER A 154 10.58 2.09 5.07
CA SER A 154 12.00 2.09 4.75
C SER A 154 12.23 2.03 3.24
N LEU A 155 13.28 2.74 2.79
CA LEU A 155 13.80 2.64 1.42
C LEU A 155 14.62 1.38 1.15
N ASP A 156 15.00 0.62 2.18
CA ASP A 156 15.73 -0.63 2.00
C ASP A 156 14.78 -1.74 1.54
N THR A 157 14.72 -1.95 0.23
CA THR A 157 13.96 -3.01 -0.43
C THR A 157 14.73 -4.33 -0.54
N SER A 158 15.95 -4.43 0.00
CA SER A 158 16.78 -5.64 -0.12
C SER A 158 16.22 -6.83 0.66
N ARG A 159 15.26 -6.59 1.56
CA ARG A 159 14.59 -7.60 2.39
C ARG A 159 13.09 -7.39 2.35
N THR A 160 12.32 -8.42 2.68
CA THR A 160 10.88 -8.29 2.94
C THR A 160 10.68 -7.30 4.10
N PRO A 161 10.04 -6.15 3.86
CA PRO A 161 9.87 -5.18 4.92
C PRO A 161 8.95 -5.72 6.02
N LEU A 162 9.24 -5.38 7.28
CA LEU A 162 8.41 -5.65 8.44
C LEU A 162 7.04 -4.98 8.26
N PRO A 163 5.92 -5.63 8.64
CA PRO A 163 4.58 -5.06 8.55
C PRO A 163 4.28 -4.11 9.72
N THR A 164 5.27 -3.31 10.09
CA THR A 164 5.25 -2.40 11.23
C THR A 164 5.97 -1.11 10.87
N LEU A 165 5.58 -0.02 11.54
CA LEU A 165 6.27 1.26 11.47
C LEU A 165 7.50 1.23 12.36
N SER A 166 8.56 1.94 11.95
CA SER A 166 9.73 2.13 12.82
C SER A 166 9.35 3.06 13.97
N ASN A 167 10.03 2.98 15.12
CA ASN A 167 9.80 3.96 16.20
C ASN A 167 10.03 5.39 15.73
N CYS A 168 10.97 5.60 14.79
CA CYS A 168 11.18 6.90 14.18
C CYS A 168 9.95 7.37 13.37
N THR A 169 9.38 6.51 12.52
CA THR A 169 8.16 6.85 11.78
C THR A 169 7.04 7.25 12.74
N LYS A 170 6.89 6.49 13.84
CA LYS A 170 5.89 6.77 14.88
C LYS A 170 6.14 8.13 15.55
N ASP A 171 7.39 8.47 15.84
CA ASP A 171 7.76 9.76 16.44
C ASP A 171 7.44 10.94 15.50
N TYR A 172 7.68 10.81 14.19
CA TYR A 172 7.29 11.83 13.21
C TYR A 172 5.77 12.04 13.15
N LEU A 173 4.99 10.94 13.11
CA LEU A 173 3.53 11.01 13.12
C LEU A 173 3.00 11.64 14.41
N LEU A 174 3.58 11.27 15.56
CA LEU A 174 3.25 11.87 16.86
C LEU A 174 3.58 13.36 16.88
N GLN A 175 4.76 13.77 16.40
CA GLN A 175 5.16 15.17 16.34
C GLN A 175 4.24 15.98 15.41
N LYS A 176 3.86 15.43 14.25
CA LYS A 176 2.90 16.06 13.34
C LYS A 176 1.56 16.26 14.03
N TYR A 177 1.04 15.24 14.72
CA TYR A 177 -0.20 15.36 15.46
C TYR A 177 -0.12 16.42 16.57
N GLN A 178 0.92 16.37 17.41
CA GLN A 178 1.10 17.31 18.53
C GLN A 178 1.29 18.77 18.08
N SER A 179 1.97 19.00 16.96
CA SER A 179 2.18 20.35 16.42
C SER A 179 0.89 20.96 15.88
N ASN A 180 -0.04 20.14 15.38
CA ASN A 180 -1.28 20.62 14.79
C ASN A 180 -2.48 20.53 15.73
N VAL A 181 -2.51 19.70 16.77
CA VAL A 181 -3.72 19.50 17.60
C VAL A 181 -4.37 20.81 18.11
N ARG A 182 -3.56 21.85 18.36
CA ARG A 182 -4.04 23.18 18.78
C ARG A 182 -4.63 24.04 17.66
N SER A 183 -4.23 23.81 16.41
CA SER A 183 -4.75 24.49 15.22
C SER A 183 -5.97 23.81 14.61
N GLN A 184 -6.51 22.77 15.27
CA GLN A 184 -7.63 21.97 14.80
C GLN A 184 -7.46 21.47 13.35
N PRO A 185 -6.52 20.54 13.08
CA PRO A 185 -6.27 20.01 11.75
C PRO A 185 -7.53 19.41 11.13
N CYS A 186 -7.55 19.39 9.79
CA CYS A 186 -8.67 18.93 8.96
C CYS A 186 -9.15 17.50 9.30
N TRP A 187 -8.29 16.68 9.88
CA TRP A 187 -8.50 15.25 10.16
C TRP A 187 -8.73 14.96 11.66
N ILE A 188 -9.41 15.86 12.40
CA ILE A 188 -9.84 15.64 13.80
C ILE A 188 -11.22 15.01 13.90
N GLU A 189 -12.12 15.39 13.01
CA GLU A 189 -13.51 14.95 13.04
C GLU A 189 -13.69 13.70 12.19
N ALA A 190 -14.35 12.68 12.73
CA ALA A 190 -14.68 11.49 11.97
C ALA A 190 -15.68 11.84 10.86
N PRO A 191 -15.34 11.64 9.58
CA PRO A 191 -16.25 11.95 8.49
C PRO A 191 -17.34 10.88 8.36
N THR A 192 -18.37 11.15 7.56
CA THR A 192 -19.36 10.13 7.18
C THR A 192 -18.81 9.32 6.00
N PRO A 193 -18.58 8.01 6.15
CA PRO A 193 -18.07 7.21 5.04
C PRO A 193 -19.17 6.90 4.01
N ILE A 194 -18.80 6.76 2.74
CA ILE A 194 -19.75 6.41 1.65
C ILE A 194 -20.18 4.95 1.69
N ILE A 195 -19.43 4.11 2.41
CA ILE A 195 -19.75 2.71 2.68
C ILE A 195 -19.49 2.40 4.16
N PRO A 196 -20.18 1.44 4.77
CA PRO A 196 -19.87 1.00 6.12
C PRO A 196 -18.41 0.56 6.25
N ARG A 197 -17.76 0.90 7.37
CA ARG A 197 -16.46 0.32 7.72
C ARG A 197 -16.61 -1.20 7.88
N THR A 198 -15.55 -1.91 7.53
CA THR A 198 -15.47 -3.38 7.60
C THR A 198 -14.25 -3.75 8.42
N ASP A 199 -14.31 -4.89 9.10
CA ASP A 199 -13.18 -5.54 9.76
C ASP A 199 -12.53 -6.61 8.85
N ASP A 200 -12.97 -6.68 7.59
CA ASP A 200 -12.50 -7.69 6.64
C ASP A 200 -11.09 -7.38 6.14
N LEU A 201 -10.17 -8.31 6.43
CA LEU A 201 -8.85 -8.39 5.83
C LEU A 201 -8.87 -9.13 4.47
N PRO A 202 -7.81 -9.00 3.64
CA PRO A 202 -7.74 -9.63 2.32
C PRO A 202 -7.99 -11.14 2.32
N VAL A 203 -7.66 -11.86 3.41
CA VAL A 203 -7.99 -13.28 3.54
C VAL A 203 -9.49 -13.56 3.33
N HIS A 204 -10.39 -12.71 3.86
CA HIS A 204 -11.83 -12.89 3.72
C HIS A 204 -12.31 -12.68 2.29
N TYR A 205 -11.67 -11.76 1.55
CA TYR A 205 -11.92 -11.61 0.11
C TYR A 205 -11.56 -12.91 -0.66
N PHE A 206 -10.46 -13.57 -0.30
CA PHE A 206 -10.02 -14.82 -0.90
C PHE A 206 -10.69 -16.08 -0.34
N GLU A 207 -11.69 -15.95 0.53
CA GLU A 207 -12.61 -17.06 0.83
C GLU A 207 -13.57 -17.33 -0.35
N HIS A 208 -13.75 -16.33 -1.22
CA HIS A 208 -14.65 -16.39 -2.37
C HIS A 208 -13.91 -16.31 -3.72
N GLU A 209 -12.61 -16.02 -3.70
CA GLU A 209 -11.77 -15.83 -4.88
C GLU A 209 -10.49 -16.68 -4.83
N GLU A 210 -10.04 -17.19 -5.97
CA GLU A 210 -8.81 -17.99 -6.05
C GLU A 210 -7.56 -17.10 -6.07
N PHE A 211 -6.94 -16.91 -4.91
CA PHE A 211 -5.73 -16.07 -4.72
C PHE A 211 -4.63 -16.34 -5.74
N CYS A 212 -4.28 -17.61 -5.98
CA CYS A 212 -3.20 -17.96 -6.92
C CYS A 212 -3.51 -17.50 -8.34
N SER A 213 -4.78 -17.61 -8.77
CA SER A 213 -5.23 -17.14 -10.09
C SER A 213 -5.25 -15.60 -10.15
N ALA A 214 -5.66 -14.94 -9.07
CA ALA A 214 -5.69 -13.49 -8.98
C ALA A 214 -4.28 -12.87 -9.03
N GLU A 215 -3.31 -13.44 -8.29
CA GLU A 215 -1.91 -13.01 -8.28
C GLU A 215 -1.19 -13.33 -9.60
N ARG A 216 -1.60 -14.42 -10.29
CA ARG A 216 -0.97 -14.90 -11.53
C ARG A 216 -1.94 -15.09 -12.68
N PRO A 217 -2.47 -13.99 -13.24
CA PRO A 217 -3.40 -14.07 -14.35
C PRO A 217 -2.80 -14.65 -15.64
N ILE A 218 -1.47 -14.64 -15.79
CA ILE A 218 -0.77 -15.19 -16.97
C ILE A 218 -0.86 -16.72 -17.02
N PHE A 219 -1.07 -17.39 -15.88
CA PHE A 219 -1.18 -18.84 -15.80
C PHE A 219 -2.65 -19.23 -15.58
N PRO A 220 -3.40 -19.60 -16.63
CA PRO A 220 -4.78 -20.03 -16.45
C PRO A 220 -4.83 -21.31 -15.59
N ASN A 221 -5.86 -21.41 -14.75
CA ASN A 221 -6.15 -22.56 -13.87
C ASN A 221 -5.09 -22.81 -12.78
N ILE A 222 -4.38 -21.78 -12.34
CA ILE A 222 -3.44 -21.90 -11.21
C ILE A 222 -4.20 -21.76 -9.89
N THR A 223 -4.05 -22.74 -9.01
CA THR A 223 -4.71 -22.80 -7.70
C THR A 223 -3.67 -23.05 -6.60
N TYR A 224 -4.13 -23.10 -5.37
CA TYR A 224 -3.32 -23.57 -4.25
C TYR A 224 -2.78 -24.99 -4.51
N CYS A 225 -1.49 -25.20 -4.28
CA CYS A 225 -0.93 -26.55 -4.34
C CYS A 225 -1.59 -27.46 -3.27
N PRO A 226 -1.79 -28.76 -3.57
CA PRO A 226 -2.25 -29.72 -2.57
C PRO A 226 -1.38 -29.72 -1.31
N ARG A 227 -1.98 -30.01 -0.14
CA ARG A 227 -1.26 -29.96 1.15
C ARG A 227 -0.07 -30.91 1.22
N ASP A 228 -0.15 -32.05 0.53
CA ASP A 228 0.89 -33.08 0.42
C ASP A 228 1.94 -32.75 -0.65
N HIS A 229 1.71 -31.71 -1.46
CA HIS A 229 2.67 -31.27 -2.46
C HIS A 229 3.96 -30.76 -1.78
N ARG A 230 5.13 -31.27 -2.21
CA ARG A 230 6.44 -30.97 -1.60
C ARG A 230 6.70 -29.46 -1.44
N LYS A 231 6.27 -28.63 -2.40
CA LYS A 231 6.47 -27.17 -2.34
C LYS A 231 5.57 -26.49 -1.31
N GLN A 232 4.40 -27.06 -1.00
CA GLN A 232 3.52 -26.55 0.05
C GLN A 232 4.02 -27.00 1.43
N GLN A 233 4.40 -28.27 1.58
CA GLN A 233 4.95 -28.80 2.84
C GLN A 233 6.21 -28.07 3.34
N THR A 234 7.01 -27.55 2.40
CA THR A 234 8.24 -26.81 2.69
C THR A 234 8.07 -25.28 2.57
N ALA A 235 6.83 -24.79 2.46
CA ALA A 235 6.55 -23.36 2.51
C ALA A 235 6.77 -22.84 3.93
N LYS A 236 7.28 -21.61 4.06
CA LYS A 236 7.39 -20.96 5.37
C LYS A 236 5.99 -20.58 5.86
N ILE A 237 5.88 -20.28 7.15
CA ILE A 237 4.70 -19.62 7.70
C ILE A 237 4.45 -18.33 6.90
N CYS A 238 3.19 -18.06 6.57
CA CYS A 238 2.76 -16.95 5.71
C CYS A 238 3.22 -16.99 4.25
N GLU A 239 3.70 -18.14 3.77
CA GLU A 239 3.94 -18.40 2.35
C GLU A 239 3.02 -19.50 1.83
N VAL A 240 2.72 -19.44 0.54
CA VAL A 240 1.95 -20.46 -0.16
C VAL A 240 2.53 -20.78 -1.52
N ALA A 241 2.38 -22.05 -1.92
CA ALA A 241 2.75 -22.53 -3.23
C ALA A 241 1.51 -22.57 -4.14
N CYS A 242 1.68 -22.07 -5.36
CA CYS A 242 0.66 -22.11 -6.40
C CYS A 242 1.03 -23.16 -7.46
N CYS A 243 0.04 -23.94 -7.90
CA CYS A 243 0.20 -25.08 -8.79
C CYS A 243 -0.80 -24.99 -9.94
N GLN A 244 -0.39 -25.38 -11.15
CA GLN A 244 -1.30 -25.49 -12.30
C GLN A 244 -2.11 -26.79 -12.27
N ASN A 245 -1.54 -27.83 -11.66
CA ASN A 245 -2.21 -29.09 -11.34
C ASN A 245 -1.47 -29.74 -10.17
N GLU A 246 -1.90 -30.92 -9.74
CA GLU A 246 -1.36 -31.64 -8.56
C GLU A 246 0.16 -31.84 -8.56
N THR A 247 0.83 -31.77 -9.71
CA THR A 247 2.27 -32.04 -9.86
C THR A 247 3.08 -30.84 -10.35
N ILE A 248 2.45 -29.89 -11.05
CA ILE A 248 3.14 -28.78 -11.71
C ILE A 248 3.06 -27.53 -10.85
N TYR A 249 4.12 -27.30 -10.08
CA TYR A 249 4.35 -26.06 -9.35
C TYR A 249 4.71 -24.89 -10.26
N ARG A 250 4.12 -23.73 -9.98
CA ARG A 250 4.41 -22.46 -10.65
C ARG A 250 4.98 -21.47 -9.64
N GLY A 251 6.30 -21.47 -9.50
CA GLY A 251 7.03 -20.61 -8.56
C GLY A 251 7.30 -19.19 -9.05
N PRO A 252 7.83 -18.28 -8.19
CA PRO A 252 8.13 -18.47 -6.76
C PRO A 252 6.89 -18.61 -5.86
N ARG A 253 7.12 -19.01 -4.59
CA ARG A 253 6.09 -18.96 -3.55
C ARG A 253 5.63 -17.54 -3.34
N ARG A 254 4.39 -17.38 -2.87
CA ARG A 254 3.75 -16.10 -2.63
C ARG A 254 3.46 -15.92 -1.16
N SER A 255 3.46 -14.67 -0.72
CA SER A 255 2.89 -14.29 0.57
C SER A 255 1.42 -14.70 0.55
N VAL A 256 0.94 -15.32 1.62
CA VAL A 256 -0.51 -15.52 1.79
C VAL A 256 -1.20 -14.14 1.91
N PRO A 257 -2.50 -14.05 1.61
CA PRO A 257 -3.27 -12.84 1.86
C PRO A 257 -3.14 -12.36 3.31
N ASP A 258 -3.09 -11.03 3.47
CA ASP A 258 -3.08 -10.42 4.80
C ASP A 258 -4.33 -10.84 5.59
N GLY A 259 -4.14 -11.14 6.87
CA GLY A 259 -5.18 -11.70 7.75
C GLY A 259 -5.19 -13.22 7.88
N THR A 260 -4.41 -13.95 7.05
CA THR A 260 -4.33 -15.41 7.16
C THR A 260 -3.80 -15.82 8.54
N ASN A 261 -4.56 -16.62 9.31
CA ASN A 261 -4.11 -17.10 10.63
C ASN A 261 -2.81 -17.90 10.52
N CYS A 262 -1.83 -17.57 11.37
CA CYS A 262 -0.51 -18.20 11.39
C CYS A 262 -0.15 -18.92 12.71
N THR A 263 -1.06 -18.93 13.70
CA THR A 263 -0.89 -19.62 14.98
C THR A 263 -2.11 -20.45 15.37
N GLY A 264 -2.44 -21.47 14.58
CA GLY A 264 -3.38 -22.54 14.97
C GLY A 264 -4.72 -22.08 15.60
N GLU A 265 -5.36 -22.97 16.36
CA GLU A 265 -6.76 -22.88 16.80
C GLU A 265 -7.09 -21.67 17.71
N ASN A 266 -6.11 -20.97 18.29
CA ASN A 266 -6.37 -19.82 19.17
C ASN A 266 -6.48 -18.46 18.45
N GLY A 267 -6.15 -18.38 17.15
CA GLY A 267 -6.41 -17.19 16.33
C GLY A 267 -5.63 -15.91 16.70
N GLU A 268 -4.65 -15.99 17.61
CA GLU A 268 -3.98 -14.80 18.17
C GLU A 268 -3.06 -14.05 17.18
N LYS A 269 -2.63 -14.70 16.09
CA LYS A 269 -1.72 -14.10 15.12
C LYS A 269 -2.15 -14.33 13.68
N VAL A 270 -1.90 -13.32 12.86
CA VAL A 270 -2.18 -13.33 11.43
C VAL A 270 -0.93 -12.98 10.64
N CYS A 271 -0.94 -13.37 9.37
CA CYS A 271 0.04 -12.95 8.39
C CYS A 271 -0.26 -11.52 7.94
N LEU A 272 0.71 -10.62 8.07
CA LEU A 272 0.75 -9.33 7.38
C LEU A 272 2.06 -9.26 6.60
N SER A 273 2.00 -9.02 5.29
CA SER A 273 3.20 -8.89 4.44
C SER A 273 4.19 -10.06 4.57
N ALA A 274 3.68 -11.28 4.59
CA ALA A 274 4.42 -12.53 4.79
C ALA A 274 5.05 -12.73 6.18
N ILE A 275 4.68 -11.94 7.19
CA ILE A 275 5.19 -12.05 8.56
C ILE A 275 4.03 -12.33 9.51
N CYS A 276 4.20 -13.32 10.38
CA CYS A 276 3.22 -13.69 11.39
C CYS A 276 3.30 -12.72 12.58
N VAL A 277 2.26 -11.91 12.79
CA VAL A 277 2.19 -10.85 13.80
C VAL A 277 0.91 -10.95 14.62
N THR A 278 0.93 -10.33 15.78
CA THR A 278 -0.25 -10.13 16.63
C THR A 278 -0.98 -8.88 16.13
N LEU A 279 -2.31 -8.97 16.02
CA LEU A 279 -3.17 -7.81 15.78
C LEU A 279 -3.53 -7.14 17.11
#